data_AF-A0A935AT77-F1
#
_entry.id   AF-A0A935AT77-F1
#
_cell.length_a   1.000
_cell.length_b   1.000
_cell.length_c   1.000
_cell.angle_alpha   90.00
_cell.angle_beta   90.00
_cell.angle_gamma   90.00
#
_symmetry.space_group_name_H-M   'P 1'
#
loop_
_entity.id
_entity.type
_entity.pdbx_description
1 polymer ?
#
loop_
_entity_poly.entity_id
_entity_poly.type
_entity_poly.pdbx_seq_one_letter_code
_entity_poly.pdbx_strand_id
1 'polypeptide(L)'
;MRNIILICALCLSGQLLNAQLLPGSKATDFTMVGVQDTMEYRLYDFLDQGKYVILDFFATWCQPCWAYHKEHHLNALNYSNGPGSVINNTRILGIELDGNTTKDELYGIGPTTHGNWVAGSDYPIGDLDKALADKLNYLYDIAYFPTVYIVCPDRTVREIGQLDSLALRQLLATSPECSPKLLHDGALEKISGNLVSCDGSVDFQVSIQNNGFEPIKSFELAILNGQNIISKKSFTDNILTFDTTKQNLIISGNIGSNTLDSVSLSLIVPNDTTHVNDIVKFPIKVYPESSAIDLPYIENFETYTSFGQTNIGYADVKSIDIMDFIDGVNGEFKVTGRNGTKTKALIIRPYYAYVSTETTNIIKNVNTFTNDKYLQFDFDYASSQVLGNQDKLEIVYSTDCGKTWVPVWSKQGSNLATVPQSFADFYPNAASKWRHTTLDMTAAKNHKNLWLGVKFYTDYGNHAFIDNISLTSTNIVSIAELDDVNEYTINTLPTGECKIHWQTPYTGKISLSSIAGNVMNVLNVHSQSEIFLDTSFLPSGMYLITFINNDKFIKSSKIVISN
;
A
#
# COMPACT_ATOMS: atom_id res chain seq x y z
N MET A 1 44.99 -47.49 -6.55
CA MET A 1 43.72 -48.22 -6.41
C MET A 1 42.65 -47.22 -5.97
N ARG A 2 41.52 -47.21 -6.68
CA ARG A 2 40.33 -46.36 -6.48
C ARG A 2 39.87 -46.36 -5.02
N ASN A 3 39.60 -45.18 -4.46
CA ASN A 3 38.55 -44.99 -3.45
C ASN A 3 37.64 -43.86 -3.96
N ILE A 4 36.50 -44.25 -4.50
CA ILE A 4 35.42 -43.34 -4.91
C ILE A 4 34.65 -43.01 -3.63
N ILE A 5 34.71 -41.76 -3.18
CA ILE A 5 33.77 -41.23 -2.19
C ILE A 5 32.66 -40.55 -2.99
N LEU A 6 31.54 -41.25 -3.13
CA LEU A 6 30.31 -40.72 -3.68
C LEU A 6 29.60 -39.96 -2.55
N ILE A 7 29.68 -38.63 -2.56
CA ILE A 7 28.84 -37.78 -1.69
C ILE A 7 27.47 -37.72 -2.34
N CYS A 8 26.51 -38.48 -1.82
CA CYS A 8 25.09 -38.29 -2.13
C CYS A 8 24.67 -36.91 -1.63
N ALA A 9 24.37 -36.00 -2.55
CA ALA A 9 23.65 -34.78 -2.25
C ALA A 9 22.24 -35.15 -1.77
N LEU A 10 21.95 -34.91 -0.49
CA LEU A 10 20.58 -34.81 -0.02
C LEU A 10 19.97 -33.56 -0.67
N CYS A 11 19.19 -33.75 -1.73
CA CYS A 11 18.19 -32.77 -2.12
C CYS A 11 17.14 -32.71 -1.00
N LEU A 12 17.28 -31.79 -0.06
CA LEU A 12 16.13 -31.29 0.70
C LEU A 12 15.26 -30.51 -0.30
N SER A 13 14.35 -31.22 -0.96
CA SER A 13 13.14 -30.58 -1.48
C SER A 13 12.36 -30.08 -0.27
N GLY A 14 12.47 -28.78 0.02
CA GLY A 14 11.56 -28.12 0.94
C GLY A 14 10.15 -28.27 0.39
N GLN A 15 9.40 -29.22 0.94
CA GLN A 15 7.96 -29.20 0.77
C GLN A 15 7.46 -27.99 1.54
N LEU A 16 6.90 -27.03 0.81
CA LEU A 16 6.05 -26.00 1.39
C LEU A 16 4.89 -26.75 2.03
N LEU A 17 4.88 -26.81 3.36
CA LEU A 17 3.68 -27.16 4.10
C LEU A 17 2.71 -26.00 3.90
N ASN A 18 1.69 -26.18 3.07
CA ASN A 18 0.52 -25.31 3.12
C ASN A 18 -0.14 -25.57 4.48
N ALA A 19 -0.13 -24.55 5.32
CA ALA A 19 -0.75 -24.60 6.63
C ALA A 19 -2.22 -24.24 6.45
N GLN A 20 -3.10 -25.23 6.67
CA GLN A 20 -4.55 -25.07 6.79
C GLN A 20 -4.93 -23.81 7.58
N LEU A 21 -6.18 -23.35 7.43
CA LEU A 21 -6.70 -22.20 8.18
C LEU A 21 -6.29 -22.25 9.65
N LEU A 22 -5.48 -21.26 10.06
CA LEU A 22 -4.97 -21.15 11.42
C LEU A 22 -6.17 -21.10 12.40
N PRO A 23 -6.12 -21.81 13.54
CA PRO A 23 -7.18 -21.74 14.53
C PRO A 23 -7.51 -20.28 14.91
N GLY A 24 -8.79 -19.93 14.85
CA GLY A 24 -9.27 -18.56 15.11
C GLY A 24 -9.40 -17.68 13.87
N SER A 25 -9.03 -18.18 12.68
CA SER A 25 -9.40 -17.56 11.39
C SER A 25 -10.92 -17.40 11.29
N LYS A 26 -11.39 -16.51 10.40
CA LYS A 26 -12.83 -16.37 10.12
C LYS A 26 -13.22 -17.27 8.95
N ALA A 27 -14.22 -18.12 9.15
CA ALA A 27 -14.83 -18.92 8.09
C ALA A 27 -15.41 -17.98 7.02
N THR A 28 -15.15 -18.26 5.75
CA THR A 28 -15.75 -17.50 4.64
C THR A 28 -17.14 -18.02 4.34
N ASP A 29 -18.13 -17.12 4.18
CA ASP A 29 -19.50 -17.53 3.85
C ASP A 29 -19.60 -18.26 2.50
N PHE A 30 -20.53 -19.20 2.42
CA PHE A 30 -20.88 -19.91 1.19
C PHE A 30 -22.31 -20.45 1.26
N THR A 31 -22.86 -20.80 0.09
CA THR A 31 -24.15 -21.45 -0.04
C THR A 31 -23.98 -22.72 -0.85
N MET A 32 -24.53 -23.84 -0.37
CA MET A 32 -24.56 -25.12 -1.08
C MET A 32 -26.01 -25.61 -1.25
N VAL A 33 -26.25 -26.47 -2.23
CA VAL A 33 -27.55 -27.13 -2.41
C VAL A 33 -27.46 -28.57 -1.92
N GLY A 34 -28.38 -28.97 -1.05
CA GLY A 34 -28.47 -30.34 -0.54
C GLY A 34 -28.87 -31.33 -1.63
N VAL A 35 -28.09 -32.40 -1.82
CA VAL A 35 -28.37 -33.43 -2.81
C VAL A 35 -29.66 -34.20 -2.48
N GLN A 36 -30.00 -34.31 -1.19
CA GLN A 36 -31.13 -35.09 -0.69
C GLN A 36 -32.48 -34.40 -0.87
N ASP A 37 -32.53 -33.07 -0.73
CA ASP A 37 -33.77 -32.30 -0.59
C ASP A 37 -33.85 -31.09 -1.51
N THR A 38 -32.77 -30.80 -2.26
CA THR A 38 -32.63 -29.64 -3.15
C THR A 38 -32.75 -28.28 -2.46
N MET A 39 -32.62 -28.23 -1.13
CA MET A 39 -32.67 -26.98 -0.37
C MET A 39 -31.32 -26.26 -0.42
N GLU A 40 -31.35 -24.92 -0.35
CA GLU A 40 -30.17 -24.09 -0.18
C GLU A 40 -29.77 -24.01 1.30
N TYR A 41 -28.48 -24.21 1.56
CA TYR A 41 -27.86 -24.19 2.87
C TYR A 41 -26.74 -23.14 2.86
N ARG A 42 -26.99 -21.97 3.43
CA ARG A 42 -26.00 -20.91 3.58
C ARG A 42 -25.35 -20.99 4.96
N LEU A 43 -24.02 -21.00 5.01
CA LEU A 43 -23.26 -21.14 6.26
C LEU A 43 -23.67 -20.07 7.28
N TYR A 44 -23.65 -18.80 6.89
CA TYR A 44 -23.89 -17.70 7.82
C TYR A 44 -25.32 -17.70 8.37
N ASP A 45 -26.32 -18.18 7.62
CA ASP A 45 -27.70 -18.26 8.13
C ASP A 45 -27.80 -19.14 9.40
N PHE A 46 -26.93 -20.15 9.55
CA PHE A 46 -26.85 -20.96 10.77
C PHE A 46 -26.05 -20.29 11.88
N LEU A 47 -24.93 -19.67 11.54
CA LEU A 47 -24.06 -18.97 12.49
C LEU A 47 -24.79 -17.77 13.11
N ASP A 48 -25.51 -17.00 12.30
CA ASP A 48 -26.31 -15.85 12.72
C ASP A 48 -27.46 -16.25 13.68
N GLN A 49 -27.92 -17.52 13.62
CA GLN A 49 -28.85 -18.10 14.60
C GLN A 49 -28.19 -18.53 15.91
N GLY A 50 -26.88 -18.35 16.07
CA GLY A 50 -26.13 -18.76 17.25
C GLY A 50 -25.74 -20.24 17.26
N LYS A 51 -25.77 -20.91 16.11
CA LYS A 51 -25.47 -22.35 16.02
C LYS A 51 -24.00 -22.59 15.68
N TYR A 52 -23.46 -23.68 16.19
CA TYR A 52 -22.21 -24.25 15.69
C TYR A 52 -22.46 -24.90 14.33
N VAL A 53 -21.49 -24.84 13.43
CA VAL A 53 -21.54 -25.58 12.16
C VAL A 53 -20.33 -26.49 12.06
N ILE A 54 -20.58 -27.79 11.88
CA ILE A 54 -19.55 -28.75 11.51
C ILE A 54 -19.51 -28.83 9.99
N LEU A 55 -18.35 -28.54 9.40
CA LEU A 55 -18.09 -28.69 7.98
C LEU A 55 -17.28 -29.96 7.79
N ASP A 56 -17.83 -30.94 7.08
CA ASP A 56 -17.17 -32.19 6.73
C ASP A 56 -16.78 -32.14 5.25
N PHE A 57 -15.52 -31.78 4.96
CA PHE A 57 -14.98 -31.77 3.62
C PHE A 57 -14.44 -33.15 3.27
N PHE A 58 -15.00 -33.77 2.22
CA PHE A 58 -14.66 -35.12 1.77
C PHE A 58 -14.62 -35.22 0.24
N ALA A 59 -14.17 -36.37 -0.25
CA ALA A 59 -14.30 -36.75 -1.66
C ALA A 59 -14.85 -38.18 -1.76
N THR A 60 -15.67 -38.47 -2.79
CA THR A 60 -16.33 -39.80 -2.89
C THR A 60 -15.37 -40.97 -3.08
N TRP A 61 -14.17 -40.71 -3.61
CA TRP A 61 -13.07 -41.68 -3.79
C TRP A 61 -12.13 -41.78 -2.57
N CYS A 62 -12.31 -40.94 -1.56
CA CYS A 62 -11.45 -40.90 -0.38
C CYS A 62 -11.78 -42.05 0.59
N GLN A 63 -10.89 -43.05 0.66
CA GLN A 63 -11.09 -44.21 1.54
C GLN A 63 -11.14 -43.85 3.04
N PRO A 64 -10.27 -42.98 3.59
CA PRO A 64 -10.40 -42.53 4.98
C PRO A 64 -11.72 -41.79 5.27
N CYS A 65 -12.22 -41.02 4.29
CA CYS A 65 -13.51 -40.34 4.38
C CYS A 65 -14.65 -41.36 4.48
N TRP A 66 -14.61 -42.40 3.64
CA TRP A 66 -15.61 -43.46 3.65
C TRP A 66 -15.59 -44.27 4.95
N ALA A 67 -14.39 -44.50 5.50
CA ALA A 67 -14.26 -45.11 6.82
C ALA A 67 -14.95 -44.25 7.89
N TYR A 68 -14.68 -42.94 7.95
CA TYR A 68 -15.31 -42.03 8.91
C TYR A 68 -16.83 -41.94 8.74
N HIS A 69 -17.31 -41.85 7.51
CA HIS A 69 -18.73 -41.79 7.17
C HIS A 69 -19.52 -42.99 7.71
N LYS A 70 -18.99 -44.22 7.54
CA LYS A 70 -19.64 -45.46 8.01
C LYS A 70 -19.70 -45.63 9.52
N GLU A 71 -18.88 -44.89 10.27
CA GLU A 71 -18.95 -44.91 11.74
C GLU A 71 -20.11 -44.05 12.28
N HIS A 72 -20.79 -43.29 11.41
CA HIS A 72 -21.99 -42.50 11.71
C HIS A 72 -21.81 -41.52 12.89
N HIS A 73 -20.59 -41.05 13.13
CA HIS A 73 -20.30 -40.12 14.22
C HIS A 73 -21.02 -38.78 14.06
N LEU A 74 -21.04 -38.24 12.83
CA LEU A 74 -21.76 -37.01 12.51
C LEU A 74 -23.29 -37.18 12.56
N ASN A 75 -23.83 -38.33 12.13
CA ASN A 75 -25.25 -38.65 12.34
C ASN A 75 -25.63 -38.70 13.82
N ALA A 76 -24.82 -39.37 14.64
CA ALA A 76 -25.06 -39.46 16.08
C ALA A 76 -25.05 -38.06 16.74
N LEU A 77 -24.19 -37.16 16.26
CA LEU A 77 -24.19 -35.76 16.69
C LEU A 77 -25.41 -35.00 16.18
N ASN A 78 -25.79 -35.17 14.91
CA ASN A 78 -26.97 -34.52 14.33
C ASN A 78 -28.26 -34.94 15.05
N TYR A 79 -28.37 -36.21 15.44
CA TYR A 79 -29.48 -36.69 16.26
C TYR A 79 -29.56 -35.99 17.62
N SER A 80 -28.43 -35.75 18.30
CA SER A 80 -28.42 -35.13 19.62
C SER A 80 -28.47 -33.59 19.60
N ASN A 81 -27.88 -32.95 18.59
CA ASN A 81 -27.63 -31.50 18.56
C ASN A 81 -28.18 -30.78 17.32
N GLY A 82 -28.61 -31.53 16.31
CA GLY A 82 -29.10 -31.03 15.02
C GLY A 82 -30.57 -30.59 15.03
N PRO A 83 -31.12 -30.27 13.85
CA PRO A 83 -32.54 -29.93 13.69
C PRO A 83 -33.48 -30.96 14.33
N GLY A 84 -34.45 -30.51 15.13
CA GLY A 84 -35.45 -31.37 15.76
C GLY A 84 -35.02 -32.03 17.08
N SER A 85 -33.74 -31.92 17.47
CA SER A 85 -33.28 -32.37 18.78
C SER A 85 -33.67 -31.38 19.90
N VAL A 86 -33.58 -31.82 21.16
CA VAL A 86 -33.82 -30.95 22.34
C VAL A 86 -32.78 -29.83 22.43
N ILE A 87 -31.54 -30.07 21.99
CA ILE A 87 -30.44 -29.10 22.10
C ILE A 87 -30.43 -28.14 20.89
N ASN A 88 -30.63 -28.66 19.66
CA ASN A 88 -30.75 -27.90 18.40
C ASN A 88 -29.76 -26.72 18.23
N ASN A 89 -28.52 -26.89 18.68
CA ASN A 89 -27.49 -25.84 18.66
C ASN A 89 -26.42 -26.05 17.59
N THR A 90 -26.49 -27.14 16.82
CA THR A 90 -25.46 -27.51 15.85
C THR A 90 -26.09 -27.79 14.48
N ARG A 91 -25.35 -27.51 13.42
CA ARG A 91 -25.66 -27.94 12.05
C ARG A 91 -24.43 -28.65 11.48
N ILE A 92 -24.68 -29.61 10.60
CA ILE A 92 -23.63 -30.37 9.92
C ILE A 92 -23.85 -30.19 8.43
N LEU A 93 -22.80 -29.83 7.70
CA LEU A 93 -22.79 -29.74 6.25
C LEU A 93 -21.72 -30.70 5.73
N GLY A 94 -22.14 -31.75 5.03
CA GLY A 94 -21.23 -32.60 4.27
C GLY A 94 -20.92 -31.94 2.94
N ILE A 95 -19.65 -31.83 2.59
CA ILE A 95 -19.19 -31.07 1.43
C ILE A 95 -18.25 -31.94 0.62
N GLU A 96 -18.75 -32.40 -0.53
CA GLU A 96 -17.93 -33.07 -1.53
C GLU A 96 -17.14 -32.00 -2.30
N LEU A 97 -15.80 -32.03 -2.19
CA LEU A 97 -14.93 -31.01 -2.79
C LEU A 97 -14.20 -31.44 -4.06
N ASP A 98 -14.39 -32.67 -4.53
CA ASP A 98 -13.93 -33.01 -5.87
C ASP A 98 -14.96 -32.50 -6.88
N GLY A 99 -14.67 -31.35 -7.47
CA GLY A 99 -15.55 -30.74 -8.48
C GLY A 99 -15.79 -31.58 -9.74
N ASN A 100 -15.19 -32.77 -9.87
CA ASN A 100 -15.53 -33.74 -10.92
C ASN A 100 -16.50 -34.83 -10.46
N THR A 101 -16.79 -34.94 -9.16
CA THR A 101 -17.76 -35.90 -8.63
C THR A 101 -19.15 -35.57 -9.17
N THR A 102 -19.79 -36.59 -9.71
CA THR A 102 -21.17 -36.50 -10.19
C THR A 102 -22.16 -36.73 -9.07
N LYS A 103 -23.37 -36.20 -9.24
CA LYS A 103 -24.50 -36.51 -8.36
C LYS A 103 -24.74 -38.01 -8.19
N ASP A 104 -24.59 -38.80 -9.24
CA ASP A 104 -24.75 -40.27 -9.20
C ASP A 104 -23.69 -40.93 -8.30
N GLU A 105 -22.47 -40.41 -8.28
CA GLU A 105 -21.39 -40.92 -7.43
C GLU A 105 -21.64 -40.68 -5.93
N LEU A 106 -22.33 -39.59 -5.56
CA LEU A 106 -22.82 -39.38 -4.20
C LEU A 106 -23.81 -40.48 -3.76
N TYR A 107 -24.62 -40.99 -4.69
CA TYR A 107 -25.54 -42.12 -4.44
C TYR A 107 -24.86 -43.50 -4.56
N GLY A 108 -23.54 -43.55 -4.75
CA GLY A 108 -22.80 -44.80 -4.87
C GLY A 108 -22.84 -45.44 -6.26
N ILE A 109 -23.21 -44.66 -7.29
CA ILE A 109 -23.29 -45.14 -8.66
C ILE A 109 -22.12 -44.53 -9.44
N GLY A 110 -21.11 -45.34 -9.69
CA GLY A 110 -19.95 -44.92 -10.48
C GLY A 110 -18.68 -45.66 -10.10
N PRO A 111 -17.60 -45.53 -10.89
CA PRO A 111 -16.35 -46.24 -10.66
C PRO A 111 -15.48 -45.61 -9.58
N THR A 112 -15.69 -44.34 -9.21
CA THR A 112 -14.81 -43.60 -8.29
C THR A 112 -15.34 -43.53 -6.86
N THR A 113 -16.62 -43.86 -6.62
CA THR A 113 -17.23 -43.77 -5.29
C THR A 113 -17.11 -45.06 -4.49
N HIS A 114 -16.85 -44.95 -3.18
CA HIS A 114 -16.79 -46.13 -2.28
C HIS A 114 -18.16 -46.72 -1.93
N GLY A 115 -19.24 -45.95 -2.09
CA GLY A 115 -20.59 -46.40 -1.73
C GLY A 115 -21.59 -45.26 -1.73
N ASN A 116 -22.77 -45.52 -1.19
CA ASN A 116 -23.82 -44.51 -1.12
C ASN A 116 -23.59 -43.60 0.10
N TRP A 117 -23.16 -42.37 -0.15
CA TRP A 117 -22.87 -41.35 0.86
C TRP A 117 -24.15 -40.66 1.36
N VAL A 118 -25.22 -40.72 0.58
CA VAL A 118 -26.51 -40.13 0.93
C VAL A 118 -27.29 -41.04 1.88
N ALA A 119 -27.20 -42.35 1.67
CA ALA A 119 -27.91 -43.33 2.48
C ALA A 119 -27.36 -43.36 3.91
N GLY A 120 -28.23 -43.04 4.87
CA GLY A 120 -27.85 -43.02 6.28
C GLY A 120 -27.10 -41.76 6.70
N SER A 121 -27.16 -40.66 5.94
CA SER A 121 -26.80 -39.31 6.37
C SER A 121 -28.05 -38.48 6.67
N ASP A 122 -28.23 -38.11 7.94
CA ASP A 122 -29.37 -37.31 8.42
C ASP A 122 -29.11 -35.79 8.35
N TYR A 123 -28.02 -35.40 7.69
CA TYR A 123 -27.57 -34.03 7.48
C TYR A 123 -27.33 -33.77 5.99
N PRO A 124 -27.46 -32.52 5.53
CA PRO A 124 -27.33 -32.19 4.11
C PRO A 124 -25.91 -32.47 3.60
N ILE A 125 -25.85 -33.08 2.41
CA ILE A 125 -24.62 -33.27 1.64
C ILE A 125 -24.73 -32.38 0.40
N GLY A 126 -23.74 -31.50 0.20
CA GLY A 126 -23.69 -30.57 -0.92
C GLY A 126 -23.40 -31.28 -2.23
N ASP A 127 -24.25 -31.04 -3.23
CA ASP A 127 -23.97 -31.31 -4.65
C ASP A 127 -23.35 -30.02 -5.23
N LEU A 128 -22.02 -29.90 -5.15
CA LEU A 128 -21.32 -28.70 -5.56
C LEU A 128 -20.96 -28.74 -7.05
N ASP A 129 -21.18 -27.63 -7.75
CA ASP A 129 -20.53 -27.45 -9.04
C ASP A 129 -19.00 -27.28 -8.86
N LYS A 130 -18.27 -27.55 -9.94
CA LYS A 130 -16.81 -27.50 -9.93
C LYS A 130 -16.25 -26.15 -9.47
N ALA A 131 -16.87 -25.05 -9.88
CA ALA A 131 -16.37 -23.71 -9.58
C ALA A 131 -16.50 -23.40 -8.09
N LEU A 132 -17.60 -23.81 -7.46
CA LEU A 132 -17.80 -23.67 -6.03
C LEU A 132 -16.90 -24.63 -5.23
N ALA A 133 -16.73 -25.88 -5.67
CA ALA A 133 -15.83 -26.84 -5.04
C ALA A 133 -14.37 -26.33 -5.05
N ASP A 134 -13.85 -25.90 -6.21
CA ASP A 134 -12.51 -25.33 -6.34
C ASP A 134 -12.34 -24.09 -5.44
N LYS A 135 -13.36 -23.23 -5.39
CA LYS A 135 -13.38 -22.01 -4.57
C LYS A 135 -13.34 -22.34 -3.08
N LEU A 136 -14.13 -23.29 -2.61
CA LEU A 136 -14.14 -23.69 -1.20
C LEU A 136 -12.84 -24.38 -0.80
N ASN A 137 -12.27 -25.21 -1.68
CA ASN A 137 -10.95 -25.80 -1.47
C ASN A 137 -9.88 -24.74 -1.22
N TYR A 138 -9.91 -23.63 -1.98
CA TYR A 138 -9.03 -22.48 -1.78
C TYR A 138 -9.35 -21.68 -0.51
N LEU A 139 -10.61 -21.33 -0.28
CA LEU A 139 -11.01 -20.46 0.84
C LEU A 139 -10.83 -21.11 2.21
N TYR A 140 -10.98 -22.43 2.28
CA TYR A 140 -10.80 -23.20 3.50
C TYR A 140 -9.43 -23.87 3.60
N ASP A 141 -8.55 -23.64 2.62
CA ASP A 141 -7.20 -24.20 2.52
C ASP A 141 -7.17 -25.71 2.80
N ILE A 142 -7.99 -26.45 2.05
CA ILE A 142 -8.14 -27.90 2.22
C ILE A 142 -6.95 -28.62 1.61
N ALA A 143 -6.08 -29.15 2.48
CA ALA A 143 -4.85 -29.84 2.09
C ALA A 143 -4.99 -31.36 1.94
N TYR A 144 -5.99 -31.96 2.60
CA TYR A 144 -6.24 -33.40 2.58
C TYR A 144 -7.70 -33.72 2.86
N PHE A 145 -8.09 -34.99 2.70
CA PHE A 145 -9.42 -35.47 3.03
C PHE A 145 -9.35 -36.71 3.96
N PRO A 146 -10.30 -36.86 4.91
CA PRO A 146 -11.32 -35.90 5.27
C PRO A 146 -10.72 -34.73 6.07
N THR A 147 -11.26 -33.53 5.90
CA THR A 147 -10.97 -32.37 6.75
C THR A 147 -12.27 -31.91 7.39
N VAL A 148 -12.31 -31.91 8.72
CA VAL A 148 -13.51 -31.57 9.48
C VAL A 148 -13.23 -30.31 10.29
N TYR A 149 -14.02 -29.26 10.05
CA TYR A 149 -13.96 -28.01 10.78
C TYR A 149 -15.15 -27.86 11.72
N ILE A 150 -14.93 -27.23 12.87
CA ILE A 150 -15.98 -26.54 13.61
C ILE A 150 -15.92 -25.05 13.28
N VAL A 151 -17.08 -24.46 13.02
CA VAL A 151 -17.28 -23.02 12.92
C VAL A 151 -18.14 -22.57 14.10
N CYS A 152 -17.59 -21.70 14.93
CA CYS A 152 -18.29 -21.09 16.06
C CYS A 152 -19.29 -20.03 15.55
N PRO A 153 -20.32 -19.68 16.34
CA PRO A 153 -21.28 -18.65 15.94
C PRO A 153 -20.67 -17.28 15.61
N ASP A 154 -19.52 -16.92 16.21
CA ASP A 154 -18.75 -15.71 15.90
C ASP A 154 -17.89 -15.81 14.62
N ARG A 155 -18.15 -16.85 13.82
CA ARG A 155 -17.48 -17.23 12.56
C ARG A 155 -16.04 -17.68 12.72
N THR A 156 -15.52 -17.83 13.93
CA THR A 156 -14.18 -18.41 14.11
C THR A 156 -14.18 -19.88 13.68
N VAL A 157 -13.15 -20.30 12.97
CA VAL A 157 -13.02 -21.65 12.43
C VAL A 157 -11.78 -22.36 12.97
N ARG A 158 -11.90 -23.67 13.18
CA ARG A 158 -10.82 -24.54 13.61
C ARG A 158 -11.00 -25.97 13.12
N GLU A 159 -9.93 -26.58 12.65
CA GLU A 159 -9.94 -28.00 12.28
C GLU A 159 -10.03 -28.85 13.55
N ILE A 160 -10.95 -29.81 13.56
CA ILE A 160 -11.19 -30.71 14.70
C ILE A 160 -10.80 -32.16 14.40
N GLY A 161 -10.50 -32.47 13.13
CA GLY A 161 -10.21 -33.82 12.70
C GLY A 161 -11.40 -34.77 12.86
N GLN A 162 -11.15 -36.07 12.72
CA GLN A 162 -12.17 -37.12 12.67
C GLN A 162 -12.55 -37.60 14.09
N LEU A 163 -13.08 -36.69 14.90
CA LEU A 163 -13.52 -37.00 16.26
C LEU A 163 -14.68 -38.00 16.26
N ASP A 164 -14.69 -38.88 17.26
CA ASP A 164 -15.83 -39.76 17.52
C ASP A 164 -17.03 -38.99 18.09
N SER A 165 -18.20 -39.65 18.14
CA SER A 165 -19.43 -39.01 18.62
C SER A 165 -19.34 -38.50 20.06
N LEU A 166 -18.52 -39.12 20.93
CA LEU A 166 -18.36 -38.69 22.32
C LEU A 166 -17.48 -37.45 22.40
N ALA A 167 -16.35 -37.46 21.70
CA ALA A 167 -15.44 -36.33 21.61
C ALA A 167 -16.10 -35.11 20.95
N LEU A 168 -16.92 -35.29 19.92
CA LEU A 168 -17.72 -34.21 19.31
C LEU A 168 -18.71 -33.59 20.29
N ARG A 169 -19.43 -34.40 21.07
CA ARG A 169 -20.34 -33.90 22.10
C ARG A 169 -19.61 -33.20 23.23
N GLN A 170 -18.46 -33.74 23.65
CA GLN A 170 -17.61 -33.11 24.67
C GLN A 170 -17.10 -31.76 24.18
N LEU A 171 -16.61 -31.67 22.94
CA LEU A 171 -16.17 -30.43 22.30
C LEU A 171 -17.27 -29.36 22.40
N LEU A 172 -18.50 -29.67 22.00
CA LEU A 172 -19.63 -28.72 22.03
C LEU A 172 -20.13 -28.40 23.45
N ALA A 173 -20.00 -29.34 24.39
CA ALA A 173 -20.45 -29.16 25.77
C ALA A 173 -19.47 -28.34 26.63
N THR A 174 -18.17 -28.49 26.38
CA THR A 174 -17.14 -27.78 27.14
C THR A 174 -16.74 -26.47 26.49
N SER A 175 -16.80 -26.40 25.14
CA SER A 175 -16.36 -25.30 24.24
C SER A 175 -15.82 -24.06 24.94
N PRO A 176 -14.65 -24.13 25.60
CA PRO A 176 -14.02 -22.98 26.23
C PRO A 176 -13.35 -22.07 25.20
N GLU A 177 -13.35 -22.50 23.94
CA GLU A 177 -12.55 -21.96 22.84
C GLU A 177 -13.41 -21.33 21.73
N CYS A 178 -14.75 -21.48 21.80
CA CYS A 178 -15.65 -20.56 21.13
C CYS A 178 -15.98 -19.45 22.12
N SER A 179 -15.80 -18.20 21.72
CA SER A 179 -16.12 -17.05 22.55
C SER A 179 -17.57 -17.15 23.05
N PRO A 180 -17.85 -16.78 24.32
CA PRO A 180 -19.22 -16.77 24.81
C PRO A 180 -20.10 -15.93 23.88
N LYS A 181 -21.35 -16.37 23.68
CA LYS A 181 -22.33 -15.65 22.87
C LYS A 181 -22.54 -14.24 23.44
N LEU A 182 -21.98 -13.23 22.80
CA LEU A 182 -22.19 -11.83 23.17
C LEU A 182 -23.54 -11.38 22.59
N LEU A 183 -24.44 -10.89 23.44
CA LEU A 183 -25.74 -10.40 22.96
C LEU A 183 -25.60 -9.02 22.31
N HIS A 184 -24.81 -8.14 22.91
CA HIS A 184 -24.53 -6.80 22.42
C HIS A 184 -23.02 -6.66 22.28
N ASP A 185 -22.56 -6.45 21.06
CA ASP A 185 -21.14 -6.26 20.74
C ASP A 185 -21.07 -5.45 19.45
N GLY A 186 -20.81 -4.15 19.56
CA GLY A 186 -20.53 -3.27 18.44
C GLY A 186 -19.03 -3.14 18.24
N ALA A 187 -18.58 -3.18 17.00
CA ALA A 187 -17.18 -3.02 16.66
C ALA A 187 -16.99 -1.87 15.67
N LEU A 188 -15.94 -1.07 15.90
CA LEU A 188 -15.41 -0.18 14.88
C LEU A 188 -14.53 -0.98 13.91
N GLU A 189 -15.02 -1.20 12.69
CA GLU A 189 -14.29 -1.97 11.69
C GLU A 189 -13.27 -1.13 10.92
N LYS A 190 -13.71 0.05 10.44
CA LYS A 190 -12.90 0.82 9.50
C LYS A 190 -13.26 2.30 9.52
N ILE A 191 -12.24 3.15 9.40
CA ILE A 191 -12.39 4.56 9.02
C ILE A 191 -11.94 4.72 7.56
N SER A 192 -12.66 5.52 6.80
CA SER A 192 -12.34 5.88 5.42
C SER A 192 -12.71 7.33 5.14
N GLY A 193 -12.02 7.96 4.19
CA GLY A 193 -12.18 9.39 3.91
C GLY A 193 -10.95 10.19 4.29
N ASN A 194 -11.08 11.52 4.24
CA ASN A 194 -9.95 12.42 4.35
C ASN A 194 -9.68 12.80 5.81
N LEU A 195 -8.46 12.55 6.28
CA LEU A 195 -8.01 12.88 7.64
C LEU A 195 -7.14 14.15 7.70
N VAL A 196 -7.13 14.89 6.61
CA VAL A 196 -6.37 16.13 6.42
C VAL A 196 -7.31 17.29 6.16
N SER A 197 -6.93 18.47 6.64
CA SER A 197 -7.69 19.71 6.42
C SER A 197 -6.78 20.93 6.40
N CYS A 198 -7.27 22.03 5.84
CA CYS A 198 -6.60 23.34 5.98
C CYS A 198 -7.02 24.09 7.25
N ASP A 199 -8.23 23.83 7.75
CA ASP A 199 -8.89 24.64 8.79
C ASP A 199 -9.25 23.84 10.05
N GLY A 200 -8.88 22.56 10.10
CA GLY A 200 -9.21 21.66 11.20
C GLY A 200 -10.55 20.94 11.02
N SER A 201 -11.23 21.11 9.88
CA SER A 201 -12.48 20.41 9.58
C SER A 201 -12.24 19.19 8.71
N VAL A 202 -12.63 18.00 9.17
CA VAL A 202 -12.51 16.74 8.41
C VAL A 202 -13.86 16.02 8.33
N ASP A 203 -14.08 15.34 7.20
CA ASP A 203 -15.24 14.49 6.95
C ASP A 203 -14.74 13.09 6.62
N PHE A 204 -15.20 12.12 7.39
CA PHE A 204 -14.84 10.72 7.24
C PHE A 204 -16.02 9.81 7.52
N GLN A 205 -15.99 8.65 6.90
CA GLN A 205 -16.95 7.58 7.10
C GLN A 205 -16.36 6.53 8.03
N VAL A 206 -17.18 6.05 8.98
CA VAL A 206 -16.88 4.91 9.83
C VAL A 206 -17.78 3.74 9.46
N SER A 207 -17.19 2.55 9.41
CA SER A 207 -17.88 1.27 9.31
C SER A 207 -18.00 0.67 10.71
N ILE A 208 -19.22 0.30 11.08
CA ILE A 208 -19.54 -0.33 12.36
C ILE A 208 -20.10 -1.71 12.05
N GLN A 209 -19.70 -2.72 12.82
CA GLN A 209 -20.23 -4.08 12.74
C GLN A 209 -20.91 -4.45 14.04
N ASN A 210 -22.03 -5.16 13.95
CA ASN A 210 -22.63 -5.80 15.12
C ASN A 210 -22.06 -7.21 15.29
N ASN A 211 -21.06 -7.42 16.14
CA ASN A 211 -20.59 -8.77 16.47
C ASN A 211 -21.50 -9.51 17.47
N GLY A 212 -22.58 -8.87 17.93
CA GLY A 212 -23.54 -9.41 18.86
C GLY A 212 -24.73 -10.11 18.21
N PHE A 213 -25.41 -10.93 19.01
CA PHE A 213 -26.58 -11.72 18.60
C PHE A 213 -27.93 -11.03 18.77
N GLU A 214 -27.95 -9.80 19.26
CA GLU A 214 -29.13 -8.94 19.27
C GLU A 214 -28.91 -7.73 18.34
N PRO A 215 -29.94 -7.26 17.62
CA PRO A 215 -29.79 -6.10 16.76
C PRO A 215 -29.39 -4.84 17.53
N ILE A 216 -28.42 -4.09 17.01
CA ILE A 216 -28.05 -2.77 17.55
C ILE A 216 -29.04 -1.75 16.99
N LYS A 217 -29.89 -1.20 17.88
CA LYS A 217 -30.94 -0.24 17.53
C LYS A 217 -30.53 1.22 17.72
N SER A 218 -29.51 1.45 18.53
CA SER A 218 -28.95 2.76 18.80
C SER A 218 -27.51 2.61 19.27
N PHE A 219 -26.71 3.62 18.96
CA PHE A 219 -25.33 3.73 19.41
C PHE A 219 -24.91 5.20 19.41
N GLU A 220 -23.79 5.50 20.05
CA GLU A 220 -23.18 6.81 20.00
C GLU A 220 -21.75 6.69 19.47
N LEU A 221 -21.34 7.71 18.71
CA LEU A 221 -19.97 7.88 18.28
C LEU A 221 -19.42 9.13 18.95
N ALA A 222 -18.33 8.97 19.70
CA ALA A 222 -17.60 10.05 20.35
C ALA A 222 -16.21 10.18 19.72
N ILE A 223 -15.85 11.38 19.31
CA ILE A 223 -14.52 11.74 18.83
C ILE A 223 -13.80 12.39 20.01
N LEU A 224 -12.65 11.84 20.39
CA LEU A 224 -11.88 12.29 21.53
C LEU A 224 -10.48 12.74 21.09
N ASN A 225 -9.93 13.73 21.79
CA ASN A 225 -8.50 14.02 21.80
C ASN A 225 -7.95 13.72 23.20
N GLY A 226 -7.26 12.59 23.34
CA GLY A 226 -6.97 12.05 24.66
C GLY A 226 -8.26 11.73 25.42
N GLN A 227 -8.50 12.41 26.54
CA GLN A 227 -9.72 12.24 27.34
C GLN A 227 -10.82 13.27 27.01
N ASN A 228 -10.52 14.29 26.21
CA ASN A 228 -11.47 15.37 25.91
C ASN A 228 -12.38 14.97 24.74
N ILE A 229 -13.69 15.03 24.93
CA ILE A 229 -14.67 14.80 23.86
C ILE A 229 -14.71 16.05 22.96
N ILE A 230 -14.30 15.89 21.69
CA ILE A 230 -14.40 16.92 20.65
C ILE A 230 -15.84 17.01 20.15
N SER A 231 -16.44 15.86 19.86
CA SER A 231 -17.80 15.75 19.33
C SER A 231 -18.39 14.43 19.76
N LYS A 232 -19.70 14.40 19.98
CA LYS A 232 -20.45 13.18 20.28
C LYS A 232 -21.79 13.24 19.57
N LYS A 233 -22.15 12.16 18.88
CA LYS A 233 -23.39 12.07 18.10
C LYS A 233 -24.06 10.73 18.33
N SER A 234 -25.36 10.76 18.61
CA SER A 234 -26.19 9.58 18.75
C SER A 234 -26.80 9.19 17.39
N PHE A 235 -26.94 7.90 17.16
CA PHE A 235 -27.49 7.32 15.94
C PHE A 235 -28.62 6.34 16.27
N THR A 236 -29.59 6.23 15.37
CA THR A 236 -30.62 5.20 15.38
C THR A 236 -30.49 4.45 14.06
N ASP A 237 -30.23 3.16 14.16
CA ASP A 237 -30.06 2.24 13.02
C ASP A 237 -30.61 0.87 13.43
N ASN A 238 -30.67 -0.11 12.54
CA ASN A 238 -31.03 -1.48 12.89
C ASN A 238 -29.99 -2.43 12.30
N ILE A 239 -28.82 -2.45 12.92
CA ILE A 239 -27.71 -3.32 12.51
C ILE A 239 -28.04 -4.72 13.00
N LEU A 240 -28.44 -5.61 12.08
CA LEU A 240 -28.72 -6.99 12.42
C LEU A 240 -27.46 -7.69 12.90
N THR A 241 -27.64 -8.86 13.51
CA THR A 241 -26.53 -9.70 13.96
C THR A 241 -25.53 -9.90 12.84
N PHE A 242 -24.29 -9.50 13.11
CA PHE A 242 -23.14 -9.58 12.22
C PHE A 242 -23.19 -8.79 10.91
N ASP A 243 -24.20 -7.93 10.76
CA ASP A 243 -24.25 -6.95 9.68
C ASP A 243 -23.36 -5.74 9.98
N THR A 244 -23.12 -4.95 8.94
CA THR A 244 -22.38 -3.70 9.02
C THR A 244 -23.23 -2.51 8.60
N THR A 245 -22.94 -1.34 9.18
CA THR A 245 -23.46 -0.06 8.73
C THR A 245 -22.33 0.94 8.54
N LYS A 246 -22.59 1.99 7.77
CA LYS A 246 -21.63 3.06 7.50
C LYS A 246 -22.23 4.40 7.91
N GLN A 247 -21.51 5.16 8.73
CA GLN A 247 -21.93 6.46 9.21
C GLN A 247 -20.91 7.53 8.82
N ASN A 248 -21.40 8.68 8.36
CA ASN A 248 -20.55 9.83 8.08
C ASN A 248 -20.44 10.70 9.35
N LEU A 249 -19.21 11.08 9.67
CA LEU A 249 -18.87 11.94 10.78
C LEU A 249 -18.11 13.15 10.27
N ILE A 250 -18.47 14.29 10.83
CA ILE A 250 -17.82 15.57 10.53
C ILE A 250 -17.24 16.09 11.84
N ILE A 251 -15.98 16.46 11.79
CA ILE A 251 -15.38 17.35 12.79
C ILE A 251 -15.38 18.74 12.16
N SER A 252 -16.08 19.69 12.78
CA SER A 252 -16.14 21.07 12.31
C SER A 252 -15.35 21.97 13.27
N GLY A 253 -14.26 22.57 12.78
CA GLY A 253 -13.54 23.72 13.35
C GLY A 253 -13.13 23.70 14.85
N ASN A 254 -11.85 23.97 15.12
CA ASN A 254 -11.17 24.08 16.45
C ASN A 254 -10.31 22.88 16.90
N ILE A 255 -9.82 22.05 15.99
CA ILE A 255 -8.69 21.16 16.32
C ILE A 255 -7.38 21.97 16.55
N GLY A 256 -7.32 23.23 16.10
CA GLY A 256 -6.12 24.08 16.19
C GLY A 256 -5.12 23.80 15.07
N SER A 257 -4.03 24.57 15.01
CA SER A 257 -2.96 24.42 14.00
C SER A 257 -2.04 23.21 14.25
N ASN A 258 -2.36 22.37 15.23
CA ASN A 258 -1.50 21.27 15.66
C ASN A 258 -2.05 19.96 15.10
N THR A 259 -1.16 19.13 14.58
CA THR A 259 -1.44 17.70 14.35
C THR A 259 -1.94 17.07 15.65
N LEU A 260 -3.08 16.37 15.58
CA LEU A 260 -3.55 15.55 16.68
C LEU A 260 -3.16 14.10 16.40
N ASP A 261 -2.02 13.68 16.95
CA ASP A 261 -1.55 12.29 16.90
C ASP A 261 -2.34 11.35 17.83
N SER A 262 -3.27 11.90 18.63
CA SER A 262 -4.03 11.17 19.66
C SER A 262 -5.55 11.28 19.52
N VAL A 263 -6.07 11.44 18.29
CA VAL A 263 -7.53 11.37 18.08
C VAL A 263 -7.99 9.92 18.15
N SER A 264 -9.07 9.68 18.87
CA SER A 264 -9.75 8.39 18.89
C SER A 264 -11.24 8.55 18.60
N LEU A 265 -11.79 7.58 17.88
CA LEU A 265 -13.22 7.37 17.76
C LEU A 265 -13.60 6.29 18.76
N SER A 266 -14.63 6.55 19.56
CA SER A 266 -15.23 5.59 20.48
C SER A 266 -16.66 5.32 20.06
N LEU A 267 -16.97 4.05 19.88
CA LEU A 267 -18.32 3.51 19.75
C LEU A 267 -18.87 3.22 21.14
N ILE A 268 -20.13 3.55 21.35
CA ILE A 268 -20.86 3.27 22.59
C ILE A 268 -22.17 2.60 22.21
N VAL A 269 -22.26 1.29 22.44
CA VAL A 269 -23.48 0.50 22.24
C VAL A 269 -24.09 0.17 23.62
N PRO A 270 -25.40 0.37 23.83
CA PRO A 270 -26.05 0.00 25.08
C PRO A 270 -25.87 -1.49 25.42
N ASN A 271 -25.48 -1.77 26.67
CA ASN A 271 -25.25 -3.12 27.20
C ASN A 271 -24.11 -3.91 26.54
N ASP A 272 -23.29 -3.26 25.71
CA ASP A 272 -22.04 -3.83 25.25
C ASP A 272 -21.05 -3.95 26.41
N THR A 273 -20.42 -5.10 26.52
CA THR A 273 -19.43 -5.41 27.57
C THR A 273 -18.04 -5.68 27.02
N THR A 274 -17.88 -5.67 25.69
CA THR A 274 -16.63 -5.92 24.99
C THR A 274 -16.07 -4.60 24.50
N HIS A 275 -15.18 -3.98 25.28
CA HIS A 275 -14.70 -2.62 24.97
C HIS A 275 -13.43 -2.55 24.13
N VAL A 276 -12.86 -3.68 23.74
CA VAL A 276 -11.56 -3.74 23.06
C VAL A 276 -11.63 -3.34 21.57
N ASN A 277 -12.82 -3.47 20.97
CA ASN A 277 -13.16 -3.16 19.59
C ASN A 277 -14.01 -1.88 19.45
N ASP A 278 -14.30 -1.22 20.58
CA ASP A 278 -15.05 0.05 20.65
C ASP A 278 -14.22 1.27 20.26
N ILE A 279 -12.89 1.15 20.18
CA ILE A 279 -12.00 2.30 20.03
C ILE A 279 -11.05 2.11 18.84
N VAL A 280 -11.06 3.08 17.93
CA VAL A 280 -10.05 3.22 16.88
C VAL A 280 -9.30 4.53 17.07
N LYS A 281 -7.97 4.49 16.94
CA LYS A 281 -7.11 5.67 16.93
C LYS A 281 -6.70 6.01 15.52
N PHE A 282 -6.68 7.29 15.19
CA PHE A 282 -6.27 7.78 13.89
C PHE A 282 -5.71 9.20 14.03
N PRO A 283 -4.71 9.59 13.22
CA PRO A 283 -4.21 10.96 13.25
C PRO A 283 -5.17 11.88 12.49
N ILE A 284 -5.29 13.13 12.95
CA ILE A 284 -5.83 14.22 12.13
C ILE A 284 -4.73 15.24 11.92
N LYS A 285 -4.49 15.60 10.65
CA LYS A 285 -3.48 16.61 10.30
C LYS A 285 -4.11 17.87 9.74
N VAL A 286 -3.64 19.00 10.23
CA VAL A 286 -4.10 20.33 9.81
C VAL A 286 -2.92 21.04 9.16
N TYR A 287 -3.06 21.40 7.89
CA TYR A 287 -2.08 22.15 7.10
C TYR A 287 -2.63 23.54 6.79
N PRO A 288 -2.68 24.46 7.78
CA PRO A 288 -3.17 25.81 7.55
C PRO A 288 -2.15 26.62 6.74
N GLU A 289 -2.61 27.69 6.08
CA GLU A 289 -1.74 28.64 5.36
C GLU A 289 -0.59 29.15 6.24
N SER A 290 -0.83 29.37 7.53
CA SER A 290 0.18 29.82 8.49
C SER A 290 1.30 28.82 8.77
N SER A 291 1.15 27.56 8.38
CA SER A 291 2.17 26.51 8.52
C SER A 291 2.95 26.24 7.23
N ALA A 292 2.58 26.91 6.13
CA ALA A 292 3.22 26.72 4.84
C ALA A 292 4.67 27.21 4.89
N ILE A 293 5.57 26.41 4.34
CA ILE A 293 7.00 26.76 4.27
C ILE A 293 7.25 27.58 3.00
N ASP A 294 8.08 28.62 3.10
CA ASP A 294 8.47 29.42 1.95
C ASP A 294 9.48 28.69 1.05
N LEU A 295 9.57 29.10 -0.21
CA LEU A 295 10.59 28.62 -1.13
C LEU A 295 11.99 29.16 -0.75
N PRO A 296 13.08 28.40 -1.00
CA PRO A 296 13.07 27.03 -1.49
C PRO A 296 12.69 26.03 -0.37
N TYR A 297 11.86 25.05 -0.72
CA TYR A 297 11.62 23.90 0.14
C TYR A 297 12.61 22.80 -0.25
N ILE A 298 13.33 22.26 0.73
CA ILE A 298 14.31 21.17 0.54
C ILE A 298 14.09 20.15 1.64
N GLU A 299 14.00 18.88 1.26
CA GLU A 299 13.81 17.75 2.16
C GLU A 299 14.66 16.56 1.70
N ASN A 300 15.60 16.16 2.55
CA ASN A 300 16.50 15.03 2.34
C ASN A 300 16.35 13.96 3.42
N PHE A 301 15.38 14.11 4.33
CA PHE A 301 15.03 13.18 5.40
C PHE A 301 16.13 12.89 6.44
N GLU A 302 17.33 13.45 6.32
CA GLU A 302 18.47 13.08 7.16
C GLU A 302 18.35 13.57 8.61
N THR A 303 17.64 14.68 8.82
CA THR A 303 17.49 15.34 10.13
C THR A 303 16.53 14.62 11.08
N TYR A 304 15.82 13.60 10.60
CA TYR A 304 14.78 12.90 11.34
C TYR A 304 15.37 11.92 12.35
N THR A 305 15.13 12.11 13.64
CA THR A 305 15.71 11.27 14.72
C THR A 305 14.78 10.16 15.20
N SER A 306 13.48 10.30 14.95
CA SER A 306 12.48 9.26 15.15
C SER A 306 11.40 9.41 14.09
N PHE A 307 11.00 8.29 13.49
CA PHE A 307 9.90 8.25 12.54
C PHE A 307 8.60 7.99 13.29
N GLY A 308 8.10 9.04 13.93
CA GLY A 308 6.76 9.06 14.51
C GLY A 308 5.92 10.06 13.74
N GLN A 309 5.02 9.56 12.88
CA GLN A 309 3.80 10.16 12.31
C GLN A 309 3.74 11.65 11.90
N THR A 310 4.77 12.48 12.02
CA THR A 310 4.56 13.93 12.19
C THR A 310 4.77 14.77 10.93
N ASN A 311 5.69 14.44 10.02
CA ASN A 311 6.02 15.41 8.95
C ASN A 311 5.34 15.16 7.59
N ILE A 312 5.07 13.91 7.22
CA ILE A 312 4.27 13.57 6.03
C ILE A 312 2.84 13.27 6.46
N GLY A 313 1.86 13.97 5.89
CA GLY A 313 0.45 13.83 6.23
C GLY A 313 -0.23 12.78 5.38
N TYR A 314 -1.14 12.04 5.99
CA TYR A 314 -1.92 11.02 5.30
C TYR A 314 -3.20 11.66 4.80
N ALA A 315 -3.40 11.72 3.48
CA ALA A 315 -4.66 12.24 2.96
C ALA A 315 -5.82 11.33 3.38
N ASP A 316 -5.58 10.03 3.45
CA ASP A 316 -6.54 9.01 3.86
C ASP A 316 -5.94 8.00 4.86
N VAL A 317 -6.80 7.24 5.54
CA VAL A 317 -6.39 6.19 6.51
C VAL A 317 -5.51 5.11 5.87
N LYS A 318 -5.78 4.75 4.61
CA LYS A 318 -5.06 3.67 3.92
C LYS A 318 -3.60 4.03 3.68
N SER A 319 -3.29 5.32 3.58
CA SER A 319 -1.94 5.82 3.37
C SER A 319 -1.02 5.53 4.58
N ILE A 320 -1.59 5.36 5.78
CA ILE A 320 -0.87 5.01 7.02
C ILE A 320 -0.22 3.63 6.90
N ASP A 321 -0.87 2.69 6.21
CA ASP A 321 -0.41 1.30 6.12
C ASP A 321 0.66 1.10 5.04
N ILE A 322 0.68 1.95 4.01
CA ILE A 322 1.52 1.76 2.81
C ILE A 322 2.78 2.63 2.84
N MET A 323 2.66 3.90 3.21
CA MET A 323 3.73 4.87 3.05
C MET A 323 4.28 5.32 4.40
N ASP A 324 5.58 5.17 4.56
CA ASP A 324 6.27 5.36 5.83
C ASP A 324 7.71 5.83 5.55
N PHE A 325 8.53 5.90 6.59
CA PHE A 325 9.94 6.25 6.47
C PHE A 325 10.85 5.07 6.76
N ILE A 326 12.06 5.16 6.24
CA ILE A 326 13.12 4.19 6.52
C ILE A 326 14.36 4.90 7.04
N ASP A 327 14.87 4.45 8.20
CA ASP A 327 16.21 4.83 8.67
C ASP A 327 17.26 3.93 8.01
N GLY A 328 17.70 4.28 6.80
CA GLY A 328 18.75 3.50 6.13
C GLY A 328 20.15 3.68 6.73
N VAL A 329 20.32 4.63 7.67
CA VAL A 329 21.58 4.92 8.37
C VAL A 329 21.70 4.01 9.60
N ASN A 330 20.78 4.16 10.56
CA ASN A 330 20.82 3.48 11.85
C ASN A 330 19.91 2.25 11.91
N GLY A 331 18.90 2.16 11.03
CA GLY A 331 17.93 1.06 11.03
C GLY A 331 18.52 -0.27 10.53
N GLU A 332 17.71 -1.32 10.66
CA GLU A 332 18.06 -2.69 10.24
C GLU A 332 18.26 -2.78 8.72
N PHE A 333 17.34 -2.20 7.96
CA PHE A 333 17.35 -2.20 6.50
C PHE A 333 18.21 -1.06 5.98
N LYS A 334 19.39 -1.39 5.45
CA LYS A 334 20.36 -0.38 4.99
C LYS A 334 20.00 0.15 3.60
N VAL A 335 19.73 1.45 3.51
CA VAL A 335 19.48 2.17 2.25
C VAL A 335 20.69 3.06 1.93
N THR A 336 21.22 2.95 0.70
CA THR A 336 22.29 3.80 0.17
C THR A 336 21.69 4.76 -0.84
N GLY A 337 21.78 6.06 -0.57
CA GLY A 337 21.22 7.13 -1.41
C GLY A 337 22.00 7.36 -2.70
N ARG A 338 21.52 8.30 -3.51
CA ARG A 338 22.09 8.62 -4.82
C ARG A 338 23.51 9.20 -4.75
N ASN A 339 23.88 9.80 -3.63
CA ASN A 339 25.24 10.27 -3.35
C ASN A 339 26.22 9.14 -2.97
N GLY A 340 25.74 7.90 -2.83
CA GLY A 340 26.54 6.74 -2.45
C GLY A 340 26.73 6.53 -0.95
N THR A 341 26.16 7.39 -0.10
CA THR A 341 26.18 7.23 1.37
C THR A 341 24.91 6.58 1.87
N LYS A 342 24.90 6.10 3.12
CA LYS A 342 23.65 5.69 3.77
C LYS A 342 22.74 6.90 3.93
N THR A 343 21.44 6.68 3.77
CA THR A 343 20.44 7.75 3.71
C THR A 343 19.13 7.33 4.37
N LYS A 344 18.34 8.30 4.77
CA LYS A 344 16.94 8.13 5.16
C LYS A 344 16.05 8.50 3.98
N ALA A 345 14.89 7.87 3.84
CA ALA A 345 14.01 8.11 2.70
C ALA A 345 12.55 7.87 3.07
N LEU A 346 11.64 8.40 2.23
CA LEU A 346 10.27 7.92 2.18
C LEU A 346 10.26 6.55 1.49
N ILE A 347 9.54 5.59 2.07
CA ILE A 347 9.33 4.25 1.54
C ILE A 347 7.85 3.98 1.36
N ILE A 348 7.51 3.29 0.27
CA ILE A 348 6.17 2.84 -0.09
C ILE A 348 6.21 1.31 -0.09
N ARG A 349 5.31 0.68 0.67
CA ARG A 349 5.22 -0.77 0.92
C ARG A 349 3.90 -1.34 0.42
N PRO A 350 3.83 -1.75 -0.86
CA PRO A 350 2.57 -2.06 -1.54
C PRO A 350 1.79 -3.24 -0.95
N TYR A 351 2.47 -4.17 -0.26
CA TYR A 351 1.90 -5.42 0.25
C TYR A 351 1.09 -5.29 1.53
N TYR A 352 1.14 -4.15 2.23
CA TYR A 352 0.30 -3.89 3.41
C TYR A 352 -1.12 -3.41 3.06
N ALA A 353 -1.47 -3.33 1.78
CA ALA A 353 -2.79 -2.88 1.35
C ALA A 353 -3.52 -3.89 0.47
N TYR A 354 -4.85 -3.80 0.46
CA TYR A 354 -5.72 -4.55 -0.44
C TYR A 354 -5.55 -4.06 -1.89
N VAL A 355 -5.68 -4.94 -2.90
CA VAL A 355 -5.55 -4.61 -4.34
C VAL A 355 -6.33 -3.35 -4.72
N SER A 356 -5.80 -2.54 -5.64
CA SER A 356 -6.44 -1.33 -6.20
C SER A 356 -6.69 -0.18 -5.22
N THR A 357 -6.08 -0.21 -4.03
CA THR A 357 -6.10 0.96 -3.15
C THR A 357 -5.23 2.07 -3.71
N GLU A 358 -5.87 3.20 -4.00
CA GLU A 358 -5.25 4.51 -4.13
C GLU A 358 -4.92 5.04 -2.73
N THR A 359 -3.71 5.56 -2.55
CA THR A 359 -3.28 6.28 -1.34
C THR A 359 -2.57 7.57 -1.73
N THR A 360 -2.74 8.61 -0.91
CA THR A 360 -2.09 9.91 -1.14
C THR A 360 -1.49 10.42 0.16
N ASN A 361 -0.20 10.76 0.11
CA ASN A 361 0.53 11.39 1.19
C ASN A 361 0.92 12.82 0.85
N ILE A 362 0.71 13.74 1.79
CA ILE A 362 1.18 15.11 1.74
C ILE A 362 2.63 15.13 2.21
N ILE A 363 3.55 15.44 1.31
CA ILE A 363 4.96 15.69 1.67
C ILE A 363 5.03 16.94 2.55
N LYS A 364 4.50 18.06 2.03
CA LYS A 364 4.53 19.35 2.72
C LYS A 364 3.52 20.33 2.12
N ASN A 365 3.06 21.28 2.93
CA ASN A 365 2.42 22.48 2.43
C ASN A 365 3.45 23.63 2.26
N VAL A 366 3.42 24.26 1.08
CA VAL A 366 4.43 25.23 0.65
C VAL A 366 3.74 26.50 0.18
N ASN A 367 4.31 27.65 0.52
CA ASN A 367 3.94 28.94 -0.02
C ASN A 367 4.69 29.14 -1.35
N THR A 368 3.99 29.04 -2.48
CA THR A 368 4.55 29.17 -3.83
C THR A 368 4.38 30.59 -4.42
N PHE A 369 4.09 31.59 -3.58
CA PHE A 369 4.16 32.99 -4.02
C PHE A 369 5.61 33.39 -4.29
N THR A 370 5.89 33.73 -5.54
CA THR A 370 7.21 34.18 -5.98
C THR A 370 7.09 35.07 -7.20
N ASN A 371 7.98 36.06 -7.29
CA ASN A 371 8.11 36.91 -8.49
C ASN A 371 8.94 36.22 -9.59
N ASP A 372 9.64 35.14 -9.26
CA ASP A 372 10.42 34.38 -10.23
C ASP A 372 9.51 33.74 -11.27
N LYS A 373 10.00 33.56 -12.51
CA LYS A 373 9.18 33.07 -13.62
C LYS A 373 8.75 31.61 -13.46
N TYR A 374 9.64 30.73 -13.01
CA TYR A 374 9.43 29.29 -13.02
C TYR A 374 9.46 28.69 -11.61
N LEU A 375 8.81 27.53 -11.49
CA LEU A 375 8.88 26.67 -10.31
C LEU A 375 9.42 25.31 -10.75
N GLN A 376 10.50 24.85 -10.14
CA GLN A 376 11.16 23.59 -10.46
C GLN A 376 11.03 22.65 -9.26
N PHE A 377 10.62 21.41 -9.53
CA PHE A 377 10.56 20.35 -8.54
C PHE A 377 11.54 19.23 -8.87
N ASP A 378 12.44 18.93 -7.94
CA ASP A 378 13.42 17.88 -8.06
C ASP A 378 13.17 16.80 -7.02
N PHE A 379 13.36 15.54 -7.40
CA PHE A 379 13.35 14.41 -6.47
C PHE A 379 14.16 13.24 -7.04
N ASP A 380 14.64 12.39 -6.14
CA ASP A 380 15.20 11.09 -6.46
C ASP A 380 14.19 10.00 -6.11
N TYR A 381 14.14 8.93 -6.93
CA TYR A 381 13.33 7.76 -6.65
C TYR A 381 14.04 6.46 -7.01
N ALA A 382 13.66 5.37 -6.36
CA ALA A 382 14.11 4.02 -6.65
C ALA A 382 12.95 3.03 -6.50
N SER A 383 12.82 2.06 -7.39
CA SER A 383 11.72 1.08 -7.34
C SER A 383 12.06 -0.20 -8.10
N SER A 384 11.47 -1.32 -7.67
CA SER A 384 11.52 -2.62 -8.35
C SER A 384 10.10 -3.17 -8.55
N GLN A 385 9.95 -4.11 -9.47
CA GLN A 385 8.70 -4.84 -9.70
C GLN A 385 8.74 -6.26 -9.11
N VAL A 386 7.56 -6.81 -8.85
CA VAL A 386 7.30 -8.25 -8.66
C VAL A 386 6.42 -8.72 -9.82
N LEU A 387 6.84 -9.75 -10.56
CA LEU A 387 6.00 -10.42 -11.57
C LEU A 387 5.33 -9.50 -12.61
N GLY A 388 5.93 -8.36 -12.96
CA GLY A 388 5.35 -7.42 -13.93
C GLY A 388 4.12 -6.65 -13.42
N ASN A 389 3.95 -6.55 -12.09
CA ASN A 389 2.92 -5.75 -11.44
C ASN A 389 2.83 -4.32 -12.02
N GLN A 390 1.65 -3.73 -11.93
CA GLN A 390 1.32 -2.41 -12.49
C GLN A 390 1.27 -1.31 -11.42
N ASP A 391 2.12 -1.38 -10.40
CA ASP A 391 2.22 -0.30 -9.39
C ASP A 391 2.45 1.03 -10.08
N LYS A 392 1.75 2.07 -9.62
CA LYS A 392 1.81 3.41 -10.18
C LYS A 392 2.15 4.41 -9.10
N LEU A 393 3.13 5.26 -9.39
CA LEU A 393 3.58 6.35 -8.54
C LEU A 393 3.38 7.68 -9.26
N GLU A 394 2.81 8.65 -8.57
CA GLU A 394 2.60 10.00 -9.06
C GLU A 394 3.14 11.04 -8.07
N ILE A 395 3.73 12.09 -8.61
CA ILE A 395 3.95 13.34 -7.88
C ILE A 395 2.75 14.22 -8.20
N VAL A 396 2.08 14.68 -7.15
CA VAL A 396 0.83 15.45 -7.24
C VAL A 396 0.93 16.72 -6.43
N TYR A 397 0.09 17.71 -6.76
CA TYR A 397 -0.17 18.83 -5.87
C TYR A 397 -1.66 19.10 -5.72
N SER A 398 -2.02 19.77 -4.64
CA SER A 398 -3.39 20.22 -4.36
C SER A 398 -3.38 21.70 -3.99
N THR A 399 -4.33 22.45 -4.56
CA THR A 399 -4.58 23.86 -4.26
C THR A 399 -5.87 24.09 -3.49
N ASP A 400 -6.61 23.01 -3.17
CA ASP A 400 -7.94 23.05 -2.58
C ASP A 400 -8.08 22.14 -1.34
N CYS A 401 -6.98 22.01 -0.59
CA CYS A 401 -6.92 21.27 0.68
C CYS A 401 -7.21 19.77 0.52
N GLY A 402 -6.73 19.16 -0.56
CA GLY A 402 -6.78 17.72 -0.80
C GLY A 402 -8.10 17.24 -1.41
N LYS A 403 -8.98 18.14 -1.85
CA LYS A 403 -10.22 17.79 -2.54
C LYS A 403 -9.92 17.31 -3.96
N THR A 404 -8.98 17.97 -4.65
CA THR A 404 -8.48 17.55 -5.95
C THR A 404 -6.95 17.50 -5.96
N TRP A 405 -6.41 16.52 -6.68
CA TRP A 405 -4.98 16.29 -6.81
C TRP A 405 -4.59 16.34 -8.28
N VAL A 406 -3.68 17.25 -8.63
CA VAL A 406 -3.18 17.45 -9.99
C VAL A 406 -1.85 16.71 -10.14
N PRO A 407 -1.75 15.68 -11.00
CA PRO A 407 -0.49 14.99 -11.25
C PRO A 407 0.45 15.84 -12.12
N VAL A 408 1.71 15.96 -11.70
CA VAL A 408 2.79 16.61 -12.47
C VAL A 408 3.79 15.59 -13.03
N TRP A 409 3.79 14.37 -12.50
CA TRP A 409 4.56 13.25 -13.00
C TRP A 409 3.85 11.95 -12.63
N SER A 410 3.90 10.96 -13.52
CA SER A 410 3.21 9.70 -13.35
C SER A 410 3.97 8.59 -14.06
N LYS A 411 4.33 7.53 -13.35
CA LYS A 411 4.92 6.32 -13.92
C LYS A 411 4.28 5.08 -13.33
N GLN A 412 4.18 4.04 -14.14
CA GLN A 412 3.58 2.76 -13.75
C GLN A 412 4.38 1.57 -14.27
N GLY A 413 4.27 0.44 -13.56
CA GLY A 413 4.85 -0.84 -13.94
C GLY A 413 6.33 -0.72 -14.30
N SER A 414 6.71 -1.23 -15.48
CA SER A 414 8.11 -1.25 -15.90
C SER A 414 8.70 0.14 -16.15
N ASN A 415 7.87 1.16 -16.38
CA ASN A 415 8.34 2.55 -16.51
C ASN A 415 8.72 3.14 -15.13
N LEU A 416 8.06 2.69 -14.07
CA LEU A 416 8.39 3.07 -12.69
C LEU A 416 9.67 2.37 -12.19
N ALA A 417 9.93 1.13 -12.61
CA ALA A 417 11.10 0.38 -12.16
C ALA A 417 12.44 1.07 -12.49
N THR A 418 13.32 1.18 -11.51
CA THR A 418 14.70 1.69 -11.68
C THR A 418 15.74 0.56 -11.73
N VAL A 419 15.32 -0.64 -11.37
CA VAL A 419 16.10 -1.88 -11.34
C VAL A 419 15.29 -3.04 -11.92
N PRO A 420 15.92 -4.17 -12.31
CA PRO A 420 15.20 -5.36 -12.74
C PRO A 420 14.27 -5.92 -11.65
N GLN A 421 13.20 -6.62 -12.06
CA GLN A 421 12.25 -7.25 -11.16
C GLN A 421 12.91 -8.18 -10.13
N SER A 422 12.35 -8.23 -8.92
CA SER A 422 12.82 -9.05 -7.80
C SER A 422 11.64 -9.54 -6.98
N PHE A 423 11.68 -10.81 -6.58
CA PHE A 423 10.74 -11.42 -5.63
C PHE A 423 11.12 -11.18 -4.16
N ALA A 424 12.38 -10.83 -3.90
CA ALA A 424 12.83 -10.41 -2.58
C ALA A 424 12.57 -8.91 -2.39
N ASP A 425 12.29 -8.51 -1.15
CA ASP A 425 12.10 -7.10 -0.79
C ASP A 425 13.28 -6.24 -1.25
N PHE A 426 12.94 -5.19 -1.99
CA PHE A 426 13.90 -4.29 -2.58
C PHE A 426 14.28 -3.19 -1.58
N TYR A 427 15.58 -3.04 -1.37
CA TYR A 427 16.18 -1.92 -0.64
C TYR A 427 17.36 -1.38 -1.47
N PRO A 428 17.36 -0.09 -1.87
CA PRO A 428 18.43 0.49 -2.67
C PRO A 428 19.77 0.41 -1.92
N ASN A 429 20.70 -0.40 -2.41
CA ASN A 429 22.00 -0.62 -1.77
C ASN A 429 23.17 0.12 -2.44
N ALA A 430 22.93 0.82 -3.54
CA ALA A 430 23.91 1.62 -4.27
C ALA A 430 23.27 2.82 -4.99
N ALA A 431 24.05 3.87 -5.22
CA ALA A 431 23.63 5.07 -5.93
C ALA A 431 23.00 4.81 -7.31
N SER A 432 23.50 3.82 -8.05
CA SER A 432 23.03 3.46 -9.39
C SER A 432 21.58 2.94 -9.44
N LYS A 433 21.01 2.61 -8.27
CA LYS A 433 19.62 2.14 -8.12
C LYS A 433 18.61 3.29 -8.15
N TRP A 434 19.08 4.53 -7.96
CA TRP A 434 18.24 5.73 -7.94
C TRP A 434 18.16 6.38 -9.32
N ARG A 435 17.07 7.10 -9.55
CA ARG A 435 16.85 7.98 -10.70
C ARG A 435 16.45 9.35 -10.19
N HIS A 436 16.96 10.37 -10.87
CA HIS A 436 16.62 11.76 -10.59
C HIS A 436 15.66 12.28 -11.62
N THR A 437 14.74 13.09 -11.15
CA THR A 437 13.73 13.72 -11.98
C THR A 437 13.63 15.19 -11.61
N THR A 438 13.64 16.03 -12.64
CA THR A 438 13.34 17.46 -12.56
C THR A 438 12.03 17.71 -13.30
N LEU A 439 11.08 18.38 -12.65
CA LEU A 439 9.76 18.70 -13.19
C LEU A 439 9.54 20.21 -13.23
N ASP A 440 8.87 20.67 -14.28
CA ASP A 440 8.29 22.01 -14.33
C ASP A 440 6.97 22.00 -13.55
N MET A 441 6.91 22.77 -12.48
CA MET A 441 5.71 23.00 -11.67
C MET A 441 5.24 24.46 -11.74
N THR A 442 5.57 25.20 -12.79
CA THR A 442 5.23 26.62 -12.93
C THR A 442 3.72 26.89 -12.84
N ALA A 443 2.88 25.94 -13.25
CA ALA A 443 1.42 26.00 -13.10
C ALA A 443 0.94 26.01 -11.63
N ALA A 444 1.80 25.61 -10.69
CA ALA A 444 1.53 25.50 -9.27
C ALA A 444 1.96 26.76 -8.46
N LYS A 445 2.31 27.85 -9.13
CA LYS A 445 2.73 29.12 -8.51
C LYS A 445 1.54 29.90 -7.93
N ASN A 446 1.86 30.89 -7.08
CA ASN A 446 0.92 31.88 -6.54
C ASN A 446 -0.15 31.28 -5.61
N HIS A 447 0.21 30.22 -4.88
CA HIS A 447 -0.63 29.64 -3.85
C HIS A 447 0.07 29.76 -2.50
N LYS A 448 -0.60 30.33 -1.51
CA LYS A 448 -0.01 30.48 -0.17
C LYS A 448 0.04 29.17 0.63
N ASN A 449 -0.74 28.17 0.21
CA ASN A 449 -0.87 26.89 0.87
C ASN A 449 -1.03 25.77 -0.16
N LEU A 450 -0.02 25.57 -1.00
CA LEU A 450 0.01 24.45 -1.93
C LEU A 450 0.43 23.17 -1.21
N TRP A 451 -0.37 22.12 -1.30
CA TRP A 451 0.01 20.81 -0.77
C TRP A 451 0.75 20.02 -1.84
N LEU A 452 2.02 19.74 -1.61
CA LEU A 452 2.80 18.80 -2.40
C LEU A 452 2.56 17.39 -1.87
N GLY A 453 2.34 16.42 -2.74
CA GLY A 453 2.07 15.05 -2.34
C GLY A 453 2.61 13.98 -3.28
N VAL A 454 2.57 12.75 -2.77
CA VAL A 454 2.90 11.51 -3.46
C VAL A 454 1.65 10.66 -3.48
N LYS A 455 1.28 10.17 -4.65
CA LYS A 455 0.11 9.32 -4.83
C LYS A 455 0.53 7.97 -5.38
N PHE A 456 -0.01 6.90 -4.81
CA PHE A 456 0.38 5.55 -5.19
C PHE A 456 -0.84 4.64 -5.40
N TYR A 457 -0.70 3.74 -6.37
CA TYR A 457 -1.66 2.69 -6.66
C TYR A 457 -0.93 1.36 -6.59
N THR A 458 -1.38 0.49 -5.70
CA THR A 458 -0.76 -0.84 -5.50
C THR A 458 -1.38 -1.90 -6.41
N ASP A 459 -0.51 -2.71 -6.99
CA ASP A 459 -0.74 -4.00 -7.62
C ASP A 459 0.17 -5.06 -6.97
N TYR A 460 0.42 -4.93 -5.66
CA TYR A 460 1.26 -5.82 -4.85
C TYR A 460 2.71 -5.95 -5.32
N GLY A 461 3.27 -4.89 -5.88
CA GLY A 461 4.68 -4.89 -6.27
C GLY A 461 5.66 -4.77 -5.11
N ASN A 462 6.89 -4.43 -5.47
CA ASN A 462 7.99 -4.28 -4.53
C ASN A 462 8.06 -2.85 -3.99
N HIS A 463 8.93 -2.61 -3.03
CA HIS A 463 9.13 -1.29 -2.45
C HIS A 463 9.47 -0.21 -3.48
N ALA A 464 8.93 0.98 -3.27
CA ALA A 464 9.36 2.21 -3.91
C ALA A 464 9.88 3.21 -2.87
N PHE A 465 10.84 4.04 -3.27
CA PHE A 465 11.54 4.99 -2.42
C PHE A 465 11.55 6.36 -3.08
N ILE A 466 11.42 7.41 -2.27
CA ILE A 466 11.55 8.81 -2.68
C ILE A 466 12.50 9.52 -1.70
N ASP A 467 13.41 10.31 -2.24
CA ASP A 467 14.43 11.04 -1.49
C ASP A 467 14.82 12.36 -2.20
N ASN A 468 15.59 13.22 -1.54
CA ASN A 468 16.20 14.44 -2.07
C ASN A 468 15.19 15.34 -2.81
N ILE A 469 14.09 15.65 -2.13
CA ILE A 469 13.00 16.47 -2.63
C ILE A 469 13.40 17.94 -2.55
N SER A 470 13.14 18.71 -3.61
CA SER A 470 13.18 20.16 -3.53
C SER A 470 12.15 20.82 -4.42
N LEU A 471 11.60 21.94 -3.96
CA LEU A 471 10.76 22.84 -4.72
C LEU A 471 11.41 24.23 -4.68
N THR A 472 11.83 24.73 -5.83
CA THR A 472 12.58 25.98 -5.96
C THR A 472 11.93 26.90 -6.96
N SER A 473 12.02 28.22 -6.75
CA SER A 473 11.68 29.20 -7.78
C SER A 473 12.93 29.70 -8.47
N THR A 474 12.79 29.98 -9.77
CA THR A 474 13.91 30.45 -10.58
C THR A 474 13.42 31.29 -11.75
N ASN A 475 14.17 32.33 -12.10
CA ASN A 475 14.03 33.00 -13.39
C ASN A 475 14.80 32.29 -14.51
N ILE A 476 15.57 31.28 -14.14
CA ILE A 476 16.54 30.57 -14.96
C ILE A 476 16.05 29.14 -15.08
N VAL A 477 15.48 28.78 -16.23
CA VAL A 477 15.25 27.37 -16.58
C VAL A 477 16.62 26.70 -16.69
N SER A 478 16.80 25.52 -16.12
CA SER A 478 18.01 24.71 -16.33
C SER A 478 18.33 24.67 -17.83
N ILE A 479 19.51 25.20 -18.20
CA ILE A 479 20.04 25.37 -19.57
C ILE A 479 19.01 25.24 -20.71
N ALA A 480 17.93 26.01 -20.65
CA ALA A 480 17.42 26.57 -21.88
C ALA A 480 18.57 27.47 -22.32
N GLU A 481 19.17 27.16 -23.47
CA GLU A 481 20.08 28.09 -24.11
C GLU A 481 19.48 29.49 -23.96
N LEU A 482 20.28 30.43 -23.45
CA LEU A 482 20.00 31.84 -23.66
C LEU A 482 20.08 32.07 -25.18
N ASP A 483 19.03 31.67 -25.89
CA ASP A 483 18.80 31.97 -27.31
C ASP A 483 18.56 33.47 -27.52
N ASP A 484 18.45 34.24 -26.42
CA ASP A 484 18.32 35.70 -26.42
C ASP A 484 19.65 36.46 -26.24
N VAL A 485 20.83 35.81 -26.37
CA VAL A 485 22.10 36.55 -26.57
C VAL A 485 22.68 36.23 -27.94
N ASN A 486 21.95 36.61 -29.00
CA ASN A 486 22.41 36.60 -30.40
C ASN A 486 23.27 37.84 -30.73
N GLU A 487 24.21 38.22 -29.85
CA GLU A 487 24.92 39.48 -30.01
C GLU A 487 26.42 39.35 -29.65
N TYR A 488 27.01 38.20 -30.00
CA TYR A 488 28.46 38.10 -30.11
C TYR A 488 28.87 37.48 -31.44
N THR A 489 29.91 38.02 -32.07
CA THR A 489 30.54 37.39 -33.23
C THR A 489 31.99 37.05 -32.90
N ILE A 490 32.42 35.88 -33.35
CA ILE A 490 33.80 35.42 -33.21
C ILE A 490 34.36 35.34 -34.63
N ASN A 491 35.32 36.19 -34.95
CA ASN A 491 35.98 36.22 -36.24
C ASN A 491 37.45 35.86 -36.04
N THR A 492 37.84 34.70 -36.56
CA THR A 492 39.26 34.32 -36.64
C THR A 492 39.93 35.16 -37.72
N LEU A 493 40.99 35.89 -37.37
CA LEU A 493 41.74 36.72 -38.30
C LEU A 493 42.94 35.91 -38.85
N PRO A 494 43.35 36.16 -40.11
CA PRO A 494 44.54 35.53 -40.71
C PRO A 494 45.86 35.81 -39.95
N THR A 495 45.85 36.72 -38.98
CA THR A 495 47.00 37.16 -38.17
C THR A 495 47.24 36.31 -36.93
N GLY A 496 46.47 35.24 -36.70
CA GLY A 496 46.56 34.43 -35.47
C GLY A 496 45.83 35.05 -34.27
N GLU A 497 44.97 36.05 -34.50
CA GLU A 497 44.12 36.65 -33.49
C GLU A 497 42.65 36.24 -33.70
N CYS A 498 41.93 36.05 -32.60
CA CYS A 498 40.51 35.82 -32.58
C CYS A 498 39.81 37.08 -32.08
N LYS A 499 39.07 37.75 -32.97
CA LYS A 499 38.30 38.95 -32.65
C LYS A 499 36.92 38.55 -32.11
N ILE A 500 36.59 39.02 -30.91
CA ILE A 500 35.33 38.73 -30.22
C ILE A 500 34.57 40.05 -30.00
N HIS A 501 33.37 40.14 -30.55
CA HIS A 501 32.42 41.22 -30.26
C HIS A 501 31.54 40.81 -29.09
N TRP A 502 31.61 41.52 -27.96
CA TRP A 502 30.79 41.30 -26.78
C TRP A 502 29.74 42.40 -26.67
N GLN A 503 28.57 42.23 -27.31
CA GLN A 503 27.50 43.24 -27.30
C GLN A 503 26.48 43.02 -26.16
N THR A 504 26.86 42.33 -25.09
CA THR A 504 25.97 42.15 -23.92
C THR A 504 25.97 43.39 -23.01
N PRO A 505 24.88 43.69 -22.28
CA PRO A 505 24.83 44.81 -21.32
C PRO A 505 25.59 44.50 -20.01
N TYR A 506 26.22 43.33 -19.89
CA TYR A 506 26.83 42.87 -18.66
C TYR A 506 28.38 42.80 -18.76
N THR A 507 29.05 42.98 -17.63
CA THR A 507 30.49 42.67 -17.49
C THR A 507 30.69 41.17 -17.25
N GLY A 508 31.85 40.60 -17.57
CA GLY A 508 32.07 39.16 -17.44
C GLY A 508 33.52 38.74 -17.62
N LYS A 509 33.72 37.46 -17.91
CA LYS A 509 35.00 36.86 -18.28
C LYS A 509 34.83 36.02 -19.55
N ILE A 510 35.85 36.01 -20.38
CA ILE A 510 36.03 35.04 -21.47
C ILE A 510 37.17 34.12 -21.08
N SER A 511 36.93 32.81 -21.12
CA SER A 511 37.93 31.78 -20.87
C SER A 511 38.20 30.99 -22.15
N LEU A 512 39.47 30.88 -22.53
CA LEU A 512 39.93 30.02 -23.61
C LEU A 512 40.47 28.73 -23.02
N SER A 513 39.92 27.59 -23.43
CA SER A 513 40.34 26.27 -22.94
C SER A 513 40.53 25.25 -24.07
N SER A 514 41.36 24.25 -23.80
CA SER A 514 41.42 23.03 -24.62
C SER A 514 40.13 22.21 -24.49
N ILE A 515 39.86 21.32 -25.44
CA ILE A 515 38.73 20.37 -25.33
C ILE A 515 38.82 19.43 -24.11
N ALA A 516 40.01 19.26 -23.53
CA ALA A 516 40.22 18.51 -22.30
C ALA A 516 39.92 19.33 -21.03
N GLY A 517 39.50 20.59 -21.16
CA GLY A 517 39.11 21.46 -20.05
C GLY A 517 40.25 22.32 -19.46
N ASN A 518 41.50 22.14 -19.92
CA ASN A 518 42.61 22.98 -19.45
C ASN A 518 42.41 24.43 -19.90
N VAL A 519 42.33 25.36 -18.95
CA VAL A 519 42.19 26.81 -19.20
C VAL A 519 43.55 27.38 -19.58
N MET A 520 43.62 28.06 -20.72
CA MET A 520 44.83 28.64 -21.29
C MET A 520 44.87 30.16 -21.16
N ASN A 521 43.71 30.82 -21.20
CA ASN A 521 43.63 32.26 -21.01
C ASN A 521 42.27 32.66 -20.40
N VAL A 522 42.26 33.74 -19.62
CA VAL A 522 41.03 34.34 -19.07
C VAL A 522 41.12 35.85 -19.19
N LEU A 523 40.16 36.47 -19.86
CA LEU A 523 40.06 37.91 -20.05
C LEU A 523 38.81 38.44 -19.36
N ASN A 524 38.92 39.55 -18.62
CA ASN A 524 37.75 40.27 -18.14
C ASN A 524 37.15 41.10 -19.30
N VAL A 525 35.82 41.15 -19.36
CA VAL A 525 35.09 41.85 -20.42
C VAL A 525 34.10 42.83 -19.82
N HIS A 526 34.00 44.01 -20.42
CA HIS A 526 33.01 45.02 -20.04
C HIS A 526 31.81 44.98 -21.00
N SER A 527 30.69 45.60 -20.62
CA SER A 527 29.54 45.71 -21.53
C SER A 527 29.94 46.40 -22.83
N GLN A 528 29.41 45.91 -23.96
CA GLN A 528 29.65 46.48 -25.30
C GLN A 528 31.14 46.60 -25.67
N SER A 529 31.93 45.53 -25.46
CA SER A 529 33.38 45.52 -25.71
C SER A 529 33.77 44.74 -26.97
N GLU A 530 34.87 45.15 -27.59
CA GLU A 530 35.55 44.42 -28.66
C GLU A 530 36.89 43.92 -28.11
N ILE A 531 37.13 42.62 -28.23
CA ILE A 531 38.28 41.96 -27.59
C ILE A 531 39.06 41.20 -28.64
N PHE A 532 40.38 41.33 -28.58
CA PHE A 532 41.31 40.55 -29.37
C PHE A 532 41.95 39.51 -28.47
N LEU A 533 41.69 38.25 -28.77
CA LEU A 533 42.32 37.12 -28.11
C LEU A 533 43.45 36.63 -29.01
N ASP A 534 44.69 36.80 -28.56
CA ASP A 534 45.83 36.20 -29.25
C ASP A 534 45.70 34.67 -29.21
N THR A 535 45.76 34.04 -30.37
CA THR A 535 45.71 32.59 -30.56
C THR A 535 46.95 32.06 -31.28
N SER A 536 47.93 32.93 -31.58
CA SER A 536 49.13 32.60 -32.35
C SER A 536 50.02 31.56 -31.66
N PHE A 537 49.97 31.50 -30.33
CA PHE A 537 50.70 30.55 -29.51
C PHE A 537 50.06 29.16 -29.43
N LEU A 538 48.85 28.98 -29.98
CA LEU A 538 48.12 27.71 -29.90
C LEU A 538 48.52 26.77 -31.04
N PRO A 539 48.82 25.49 -30.76
CA PRO A 539 48.93 24.46 -31.79
C PRO A 539 47.64 24.30 -32.61
N SER A 540 47.77 23.77 -33.83
CA SER A 540 46.59 23.41 -34.64
C SER A 540 45.72 22.40 -33.89
N GLY A 541 44.44 22.72 -33.73
CA GLY A 541 43.54 21.97 -32.84
C GLY A 541 42.19 22.65 -32.61
N MET A 542 41.33 21.97 -31.85
CA MET A 542 40.03 22.50 -31.43
C MET A 542 40.12 23.07 -30.01
N TYR A 543 39.52 24.23 -29.82
CA TYR A 543 39.47 24.93 -28.54
C TYR A 543 38.07 25.47 -28.26
N LEU A 544 37.80 25.77 -27.00
CA LEU A 544 36.54 26.32 -26.53
C LEU A 544 36.77 27.73 -25.97
N ILE A 545 35.94 28.66 -26.41
CA ILE A 545 35.79 29.97 -25.79
C ILE A 545 34.53 29.92 -24.94
N THR A 546 34.68 30.13 -23.63
CA THR A 546 33.59 30.11 -22.65
C THR A 546 33.35 31.50 -22.10
N PHE A 547 32.09 31.93 -22.12
CA PHE A 547 31.65 33.20 -21.58
C PHE A 547 31.08 33.00 -20.17
N ILE A 548 31.50 33.82 -19.22
CA ILE A 548 31.19 33.70 -17.79
C ILE A 548 30.74 35.06 -17.26
N ASN A 549 29.66 35.13 -16.48
CA ASN A 549 29.21 36.34 -15.79
C ASN A 549 29.01 36.02 -14.31
N ASN A 550 29.59 36.82 -13.41
CA ASN A 550 29.52 36.60 -11.96
C ASN A 550 29.84 35.13 -11.56
N ASP A 551 30.90 34.59 -12.16
CA ASP A 551 31.38 33.21 -12.00
C ASP A 551 30.37 32.11 -12.41
N LYS A 552 29.29 32.46 -13.12
CA LYS A 552 28.35 31.52 -13.75
C LYS A 552 28.66 31.36 -15.24
N PHE A 553 28.64 30.13 -15.71
CA PHE A 553 28.72 29.80 -17.13
C PHE A 553 27.54 30.40 -17.88
N ILE A 554 27.80 31.06 -19.02
CA ILE A 554 26.78 31.63 -19.90
C ILE A 554 26.65 30.80 -21.17
N LYS A 555 27.75 30.66 -21.94
CA LYS A 555 27.77 29.92 -23.21
C LYS A 555 29.21 29.52 -23.55
N SER A 556 29.36 28.51 -24.41
CA SER A 556 30.65 28.21 -25.04
C SER A 556 30.55 28.19 -26.56
N SER A 557 31.65 28.48 -27.24
CA SER A 557 31.76 28.42 -28.69
C SER A 557 33.07 27.76 -29.08
N LYS A 558 33.00 26.92 -30.10
CA LYS A 558 34.15 26.21 -30.64
C LYS A 558 34.93 27.12 -31.58
N ILE A 559 36.25 27.14 -31.43
CA ILE A 559 37.17 27.66 -32.44
C ILE A 559 38.08 26.53 -32.93
N VAL A 560 38.47 26.60 -34.19
CA VAL A 560 39.44 25.69 -34.80
C VAL A 560 40.64 26.52 -35.20
N ILE A 561 41.81 26.17 -34.66
CA ILE A 561 43.07 26.75 -35.06
C ILE A 561 43.69 25.82 -36.10
N SER A 562 43.97 26.36 -37.27
CA SER A 562 44.73 25.70 -38.34
C SER A 562 45.86 26.63 -38.73
N ASN A 563 46.94 26.60 -37.97
CA ASN A 563 48.17 27.31 -38.31
C ASN A 563 48.90 26.61 -39.46
#